data_AF-A0A7Y3PMJ8-F1
#
_entry.id   AF-A0A7Y3PMJ8-F1
#
_cell.length_a   1.000
_cell.length_b   1.000
_cell.length_c   1.000
_cell.angle_alpha   90.00
_cell.angle_beta   90.00
_cell.angle_gamma   90.00
#
_symmetry.space_group_name_H-M   'P 1'
#
loop_
_entity.id
_entity.type
_entity.pdbx_description
1 polymer ?
#
loop_
_entity_poly.entity_id
_entity_poly.type
_entity_poly.pdbx_seq_one_letter_code
_entity_poly.pdbx_strand_id
1 'polypeptide(L)'
;MSEITGDMRQRYGSVADWVPADVLPRIDQDELLDRLDEAEALRKSFEAAPADFARGYVERARKICAAPPRDEVEKAAQEWLVKADQAYTAQHAAGCREQARLIRLANPSATRRDRRPSTAQTRHAVALAALKADIAAQVQVQYRPDTARHEQLAVGVAELTKQVAVIQKTAGPALSGVQSPDLTK
;
A
#
# COMPACT_ATOMS: atom_id res chain seq x y z
N MET A 1 19.08 -12.51 3.39
CA MET A 1 19.48 -13.02 4.71
C MET A 1 20.55 -12.10 5.25
N SER A 2 20.53 -11.80 6.55
CA SER A 2 21.48 -10.88 7.18
C SER A 2 22.65 -11.61 7.82
N GLU A 3 23.81 -10.97 7.86
CA GLU A 3 25.02 -11.49 8.50
C GLU A 3 25.77 -10.39 9.26
N ILE A 4 26.37 -10.76 10.39
CA ILE A 4 27.23 -9.87 11.17
C ILE A 4 28.66 -9.99 10.63
N THR A 5 29.12 -8.96 9.92
CA THR A 5 30.48 -8.90 9.37
C THR A 5 31.51 -8.44 10.40
N GLY A 6 32.80 -8.61 10.09
CA GLY A 6 33.90 -8.10 10.91
C GLY A 6 33.81 -6.58 11.14
N ASP A 7 33.49 -5.81 10.09
CA ASP A 7 33.31 -4.36 10.17
C ASP A 7 32.17 -3.98 11.12
N MET A 8 31.07 -4.76 11.13
CA MET A 8 29.97 -4.52 12.05
C MET A 8 30.37 -4.79 13.50
N ARG A 9 31.13 -5.85 13.77
CA ARG A 9 31.67 -6.10 15.12
C ARG A 9 32.62 -4.99 15.56
N GLN A 10 33.45 -4.47 14.66
CA GLN A 10 34.33 -3.36 14.95
C GLN A 10 33.55 -2.08 15.28
N ARG A 11 32.46 -1.80 14.53
CA ARG A 11 31.64 -0.60 14.70
C ARG A 11 30.72 -0.64 15.92
N TYR A 12 30.03 -1.76 16.13
CA TYR A 12 28.97 -1.90 17.14
C TYR A 12 29.44 -2.62 18.41
N GLY A 13 30.64 -3.20 18.40
CA GLY A 13 31.22 -3.89 19.56
C GLY A 13 30.28 -4.96 20.11
N SER A 14 30.07 -4.94 21.42
CA SER A 14 29.23 -5.92 22.14
C SER A 14 27.75 -5.87 21.79
N VAL A 15 27.27 -4.82 21.12
CA VAL A 15 25.87 -4.74 20.66
C VAL A 15 25.62 -5.72 19.51
N ALA A 16 26.63 -6.01 18.69
CA ALA A 16 26.51 -7.02 17.63
C ALA A 16 26.16 -8.40 18.21
N ASP A 17 26.70 -8.74 19.37
CA ASP A 17 26.47 -10.03 20.04
C ASP A 17 25.08 -10.13 20.70
N TRP A 18 24.31 -9.04 20.75
CA TRP A 18 22.95 -9.06 21.30
C TRP A 18 21.90 -9.56 20.31
N VAL A 19 22.25 -9.69 19.03
CA VAL A 19 21.33 -10.23 18.01
C VAL A 19 21.38 -11.75 18.07
N PRO A 20 20.27 -12.43 18.40
CA PRO A 20 20.23 -13.88 18.47
C PRO A 20 20.49 -14.53 17.11
N ALA A 21 21.18 -15.67 17.12
CA ALA A 21 21.55 -16.38 15.88
C ALA A 21 20.33 -16.87 15.08
N ASP A 22 19.20 -17.14 15.75
CA ASP A 22 17.93 -17.55 15.14
C ASP A 22 17.17 -16.37 14.51
N VAL A 23 17.49 -15.13 14.87
CA VAL A 23 16.89 -13.92 14.30
C VAL A 23 17.57 -13.50 13.01
N LEU A 24 18.90 -13.62 12.91
CA LEU A 24 19.69 -13.23 11.73
C LEU A 24 19.19 -13.78 10.37
N PRO A 25 18.84 -15.07 10.24
CA PRO A 25 18.34 -15.59 8.96
C PRO A 25 16.94 -15.07 8.59
N ARG A 26 16.20 -14.52 9.56
CA ARG A 26 14.80 -14.08 9.40
C ARG A 26 14.65 -12.59 9.08
N ILE A 27 15.72 -11.80 9.21
CA ILE A 27 15.72 -10.37 8.92
C ILE A 27 16.62 -10.06 7.71
N ASP A 28 16.36 -8.94 7.06
CA ASP A 28 17.24 -8.42 6.01
C ASP A 28 18.41 -7.61 6.61
N GLN A 29 19.40 -7.30 5.77
CA GLN A 29 20.60 -6.57 6.20
C GLN A 29 20.27 -5.15 6.68
N ASP A 30 19.24 -4.53 6.10
CA ASP A 30 18.85 -3.17 6.44
C ASP A 30 18.21 -3.10 7.83
N GLU A 31 17.35 -4.07 8.16
CA GLU A 31 16.73 -4.21 9.46
C GLU A 31 17.76 -4.58 10.53
N LEU A 32 18.72 -5.47 10.24
CA LEU A 32 19.82 -5.76 11.15
C LEU A 32 20.56 -4.48 11.55
N LEU A 33 20.95 -3.69 10.56
CA LEU A 33 21.65 -2.44 10.79
C LEU A 33 20.78 -1.37 11.48
N ASP A 34 19.48 -1.27 11.16
CA ASP A 34 18.52 -0.41 11.88
C ASP A 34 18.52 -0.75 13.38
N ARG A 35 18.46 -2.05 13.70
CA ARG A 35 18.47 -2.55 15.09
C ARG A 35 19.78 -2.25 15.81
N LEU A 36 20.91 -2.46 15.14
CA LEU A 36 22.23 -2.19 15.72
C LEU A 36 22.44 -0.69 15.97
N ASP A 37 22.05 0.18 15.04
CA ASP A 37 22.15 1.64 15.21
C ASP A 37 21.28 2.13 16.38
N GLU A 38 20.04 1.66 16.48
CA GLU A 38 19.13 2.01 17.59
C GLU A 38 19.61 1.47 18.94
N ALA A 39 20.05 0.20 18.99
CA ALA A 39 20.56 -0.41 20.22
C ALA A 39 21.84 0.29 20.71
N GLU A 40 22.71 0.71 19.80
CA GLU A 40 23.90 1.49 20.13
C GLU A 40 23.55 2.89 20.65
N ALA A 41 22.53 3.55 20.07
CA ALA A 41 22.05 4.83 20.57
C ALA A 41 21.47 4.73 22.00
N LEU A 42 20.75 3.64 22.29
CA LEU A 42 20.26 3.34 23.64
C LEU A 42 21.40 3.03 24.60
N ARG A 43 22.43 2.30 24.16
CA ARG A 43 23.63 2.03 24.96
C ARG A 43 24.41 3.31 25.31
N LYS A 44 24.56 4.24 24.37
CA LYS A 44 25.16 5.56 24.65
C LYS A 44 24.30 6.39 25.59
N SER A 45 22.99 6.29 25.46
CA SER A 45 22.04 6.96 26.36
C SER A 45 22.14 6.39 27.79
N PHE A 46 22.43 5.10 27.94
CA PHE A 46 22.75 4.47 29.24
C PHE A 46 23.96 5.12 29.92
N GLU A 47 25.04 5.36 29.17
CA GLU A 47 26.27 5.96 29.73
C GLU A 47 26.05 7.38 30.26
N ALA A 48 25.06 8.11 29.70
CA ALA A 48 24.70 9.45 30.12
C ALA A 48 23.57 9.51 31.18
N ALA A 49 22.90 8.39 31.47
CA ALA A 49 21.72 8.35 32.33
C ALA A 49 22.07 8.13 33.82
N PRO A 50 21.26 8.65 34.76
CA PRO A 50 21.35 8.27 36.17
C PRO A 50 21.17 6.75 36.35
N ALA A 51 21.87 6.17 37.33
CA ALA A 51 21.96 4.72 37.54
C ALA A 51 20.60 4.00 37.59
N ASP A 52 19.56 4.64 38.12
CA ASP A 52 18.22 4.08 38.27
C ASP A 52 17.51 3.84 36.91
N PHE A 53 17.84 4.63 35.90
CA PHE A 53 17.27 4.51 34.55
C PHE A 53 18.16 3.69 33.62
N ALA A 54 19.43 3.57 33.98
CA ALA A 54 20.48 2.99 33.17
C ALA A 54 20.12 1.54 32.76
N ARG A 55 19.68 0.71 33.71
CA ARG A 55 19.29 -0.68 33.43
C ARG A 55 18.18 -0.80 32.39
N GLY A 56 17.22 0.13 32.39
CA GLY A 56 16.09 0.13 31.45
C GLY A 56 16.51 0.34 29.99
N TYR A 57 17.54 1.15 29.73
CA TYR A 57 18.04 1.39 28.38
C TYR A 57 18.70 0.15 27.77
N VAL A 58 19.53 -0.56 28.54
CA VAL A 58 20.20 -1.79 28.08
C VAL A 58 19.18 -2.91 27.83
N GLU A 59 18.21 -3.08 28.73
CA GLU A 59 17.14 -4.07 28.54
C GLU A 59 16.29 -3.76 27.30
N ARG A 60 16.00 -2.48 27.04
CA ARG A 60 15.30 -2.07 25.82
C ARG A 60 16.11 -2.34 24.56
N ALA A 61 17.41 -2.02 24.57
CA ALA A 61 18.29 -2.27 23.43
C ALA A 61 18.37 -3.77 23.08
N ARG A 62 18.51 -4.64 24.09
CA ARG A 62 18.47 -6.09 23.91
C ARG A 62 17.14 -6.58 23.34
N LYS A 63 16.02 -6.05 23.82
CA LYS A 63 14.70 -6.39 23.29
C LYS A 63 14.56 -6.03 21.80
N ILE A 64 15.12 -4.90 21.37
CA ILE A 64 15.11 -4.49 19.96
C ILE A 64 15.95 -5.45 19.10
N CYS A 65 17.15 -5.82 19.57
CA CYS A 65 18.00 -6.78 18.85
C CYS A 65 17.33 -8.16 18.71
N ALA A 66 16.64 -8.62 19.76
CA ALA A 66 15.99 -9.92 19.81
C ALA A 66 14.54 -9.97 19.29
N ALA A 67 13.99 -8.84 18.84
CA ALA A 67 12.60 -8.78 18.38
C ALA A 67 12.38 -9.70 17.15
N PRO A 68 11.17 -10.25 16.96
CA PRO A 68 10.81 -10.88 15.69
C PRO A 68 10.96 -9.91 14.51
N PRO A 69 11.04 -10.38 13.26
CA PRO A 69 11.10 -9.51 12.09
C PRO A 69 9.94 -8.50 12.07
N ARG A 70 10.24 -7.23 11.76
CA ARG A 70 9.25 -6.14 11.82
C ARG A 70 8.00 -6.44 10.99
N ASP A 71 8.17 -7.01 9.81
CA ASP A 71 7.06 -7.32 8.91
C ASP A 71 6.17 -8.45 9.45
N GLU A 72 6.73 -9.41 10.19
CA GLU A 72 5.94 -10.45 10.88
C GLU A 72 5.10 -9.84 12.01
N VAL A 73 5.69 -8.94 12.80
CA VAL A 73 4.99 -8.23 13.89
C VAL A 73 3.86 -7.37 13.32
N GLU A 74 4.12 -6.62 12.26
CA GLU A 74 3.10 -5.79 11.61
C GLU A 74 2.01 -6.63 10.95
N LYS A 75 2.35 -7.76 10.33
CA LYS A 75 1.36 -8.71 9.81
C LYS A 75 0.45 -9.23 10.93
N ALA A 76 1.02 -9.68 12.05
CA ALA A 76 0.25 -10.18 13.18
C ALA A 76 -0.65 -9.08 13.78
N ALA A 77 -0.16 -7.85 13.91
CA ALA A 77 -0.96 -6.72 14.36
C ALA A 77 -2.09 -6.40 13.36
N GLN A 78 -1.81 -6.46 12.06
CA GLN A 78 -2.79 -6.20 11.01
C GLN A 78 -3.92 -7.23 11.00
N GLU A 79 -3.64 -8.51 11.27
CA GLU A 79 -4.67 -9.54 11.40
C GLU A 79 -5.70 -9.20 12.50
N TRP A 80 -5.24 -8.61 13.61
CA TRP A 80 -6.15 -8.13 14.66
C TRP A 80 -6.94 -6.88 14.25
N LEU A 81 -6.35 -5.99 13.46
CA LEU A 81 -7.07 -4.83 12.92
C LEU A 81 -8.16 -5.26 11.93
N VAL A 82 -7.88 -6.24 11.06
CA VAL A 82 -8.90 -6.82 10.17
C VAL A 82 -10.07 -7.42 10.96
N LYS A 83 -9.79 -8.14 12.06
CA LYS A 83 -10.83 -8.63 12.97
C LYS A 83 -11.63 -7.49 13.61
N ALA A 84 -10.98 -6.38 13.94
CA ALA A 84 -11.65 -5.21 14.48
C ALA A 84 -12.60 -4.57 13.46
N ASP A 85 -12.23 -4.53 12.18
CA ASP A 85 -13.06 -3.98 11.11
C ASP A 85 -14.26 -4.88 10.79
N GLN A 86 -14.14 -6.18 11.02
CA GLN A 86 -15.21 -7.17 10.85
C GLN A 86 -16.06 -7.37 12.12
N ALA A 87 -15.75 -6.68 13.21
CA ALA A 87 -16.40 -6.88 14.49
C ALA A 87 -17.85 -6.40 14.48
N TYR A 88 -18.77 -7.26 14.92
CA TYR A 88 -20.20 -6.92 15.02
C TYR A 88 -20.51 -5.88 16.11
N THR A 89 -19.64 -5.74 17.13
CA THR A 89 -19.83 -4.80 18.24
C THR A 89 -18.62 -3.88 18.44
N ALA A 90 -18.87 -2.66 18.89
CA ALA A 90 -17.83 -1.68 19.17
C ALA A 90 -16.86 -2.13 20.29
N GLN A 91 -17.37 -2.86 21.30
CA GLN A 91 -16.54 -3.39 22.38
C GLN A 91 -15.56 -4.46 21.87
N HIS A 92 -16.02 -5.35 20.96
CA HIS A 92 -15.15 -6.34 20.35
C HIS A 92 -14.10 -5.68 19.45
N ALA A 93 -14.49 -4.69 18.64
CA ALA A 93 -13.57 -3.90 17.83
C ALA A 93 -12.47 -3.24 18.67
N ALA A 94 -12.85 -2.64 19.81
CA ALA A 94 -11.90 -2.04 20.74
C ALA A 94 -10.92 -3.07 21.32
N GLY A 95 -11.42 -4.24 21.72
CA GLY A 95 -10.58 -5.35 22.21
C GLY A 95 -9.56 -5.81 21.17
N CYS A 96 -9.96 -5.96 19.90
CA CYS A 96 -9.06 -6.34 18.82
C CYS A 96 -7.99 -5.28 18.52
N ARG A 97 -8.35 -3.99 18.52
CA ARG A 97 -7.38 -2.89 18.37
C ARG A 97 -6.37 -2.86 19.52
N GLU A 98 -6.81 -3.14 20.73
CA GLU A 98 -5.94 -3.23 21.89
C GLU A 98 -4.97 -4.42 21.76
N GLN A 99 -5.41 -5.58 21.26
CA GLN A 99 -4.50 -6.70 20.97
C GLN A 99 -3.44 -6.33 19.93
N ALA A 100 -3.82 -5.64 18.85
CA ALA A 100 -2.85 -5.13 17.87
C ALA A 100 -1.81 -4.19 18.51
N ARG A 101 -2.26 -3.31 19.42
CA ARG A 101 -1.37 -2.41 20.18
C ARG A 101 -0.42 -3.19 21.09
N LEU A 102 -0.92 -4.19 21.82
CA LEU A 102 -0.12 -5.02 22.72
C LEU A 102 0.96 -5.81 21.98
N ILE A 103 0.66 -6.32 20.79
CA ILE A 103 1.66 -7.00 19.93
C ILE A 103 2.81 -6.06 19.58
N ARG A 104 2.50 -4.83 19.12
CA ARG A 104 3.53 -3.83 18.81
C ARG A 104 4.32 -3.39 20.04
N LEU A 105 3.66 -3.27 21.20
CA LEU A 105 4.31 -2.87 22.44
C LEU A 105 5.27 -3.95 22.97
N ALA A 106 4.89 -5.23 22.85
CA ALA A 106 5.70 -6.36 23.27
C ALA A 106 6.94 -6.55 22.39
N ASN A 107 6.87 -6.09 21.12
CA ASN A 107 7.92 -6.25 20.12
C ASN A 107 8.42 -4.87 19.65
N PRO A 108 9.24 -4.18 20.46
CA PRO A 108 9.74 -2.86 20.10
C PRO A 108 10.60 -2.95 18.83
N SER A 109 10.13 -2.30 17.77
CA SER A 109 10.87 -2.17 16.52
C SER A 109 11.88 -1.02 16.59
N ALA A 110 13.06 -1.23 16.01
CA ALA A 110 13.99 -0.14 15.73
C ALA A 110 13.37 0.89 14.77
N THR A 111 13.80 2.14 14.84
CA THR A 111 13.39 3.17 13.88
C THR A 111 13.99 2.85 12.51
N ARG A 112 13.21 3.02 11.44
CA ARG A 112 13.75 2.88 10.08
C ARG A 112 14.72 4.04 9.83
N ARG A 113 15.94 3.73 9.36
CA ARG A 113 16.84 4.79 8.89
C ARG A 113 16.18 5.58 7.76
N ASP A 114 16.48 6.87 7.71
CA ASP A 114 16.04 7.74 6.61
C ASP A 114 16.72 7.28 5.32
N ARG A 115 16.03 6.39 4.60
CA ARG A 115 16.49 5.89 3.31
C ARG A 115 16.23 6.98 2.29
N ARG A 116 17.18 7.91 2.12
CA ARG A 116 17.21 8.69 0.88
C ARG A 116 17.27 7.65 -0.26
N PRO A 117 16.29 7.63 -1.18
CA PRO A 117 16.33 6.70 -2.29
C PRO A 117 17.66 6.91 -3.01
N SER A 118 18.34 5.80 -3.33
CA SER A 118 19.57 5.90 -4.09
C SER A 118 19.28 6.63 -5.40
N THR A 119 20.26 7.34 -5.96
CA THR A 119 20.09 8.05 -7.24
C THR A 119 19.55 7.13 -8.35
N ALA A 120 19.87 5.84 -8.30
CA ALA A 120 19.33 4.82 -9.18
C ALA A 120 17.83 4.52 -8.94
N GLN A 121 17.39 4.39 -7.69
CA GLN A 121 15.98 4.18 -7.34
C GLN A 121 15.12 5.40 -7.69
N THR A 122 15.64 6.61 -7.48
CA THR A 122 14.97 7.85 -7.89
C THR A 122 14.84 7.92 -9.41
N ARG A 123 15.89 7.58 -10.16
CA ARG A 123 15.83 7.51 -11.64
C ARG A 123 14.80 6.49 -12.12
N HIS A 124 14.73 5.32 -11.49
CA HIS A 124 13.75 4.29 -11.84
C HIS A 124 12.31 4.75 -11.54
N ALA A 125 12.08 5.40 -10.39
CA ALA A 125 10.77 5.95 -10.05
C ALA A 125 10.33 7.06 -11.03
N VAL A 126 11.26 7.93 -11.44
CA VAL A 126 11.03 8.95 -12.47
C VAL A 126 10.72 8.30 -13.83
N ALA A 127 11.45 7.27 -14.22
CA ALA A 127 11.20 6.53 -15.47
C ALA A 127 9.83 5.84 -15.46
N LEU A 128 9.42 5.23 -14.34
CA LEU A 128 8.09 4.65 -14.16
C LEU A 128 6.98 5.69 -14.23
N ALA A 129 7.19 6.86 -13.63
CA ALA A 129 6.23 7.96 -13.70
C ALA A 129 6.06 8.47 -15.15
N ALA A 130 7.18 8.61 -15.88
CA ALA A 130 7.16 8.98 -17.30
C ALA A 130 6.44 7.93 -18.15
N LEU A 131 6.74 6.64 -17.95
CA LEU A 131 6.08 5.55 -18.68
C LEU A 131 4.56 5.53 -18.42
N LYS A 132 4.13 5.76 -17.17
CA LYS A 132 2.71 5.85 -16.82
C LYS A 132 2.02 7.03 -17.48
N ALA A 133 2.69 8.18 -17.55
CA ALA A 133 2.18 9.36 -18.24
C ALA A 133 2.05 9.12 -19.76
N ASP A 134 3.04 8.46 -20.36
CA ASP A 134 3.02 8.10 -21.78
C ASP A 134 1.90 7.10 -22.11
N ILE A 135 1.73 6.08 -21.26
CA ILE A 135 0.61 5.12 -21.40
C ILE A 135 -0.73 5.85 -21.27
N ALA A 136 -0.88 6.75 -20.30
CA ALA A 136 -2.11 7.52 -20.14
C ALA A 136 -2.41 8.42 -21.34
N ALA A 137 -1.37 9.05 -21.93
CA ALA A 137 -1.50 9.86 -23.13
C ALA A 137 -1.89 9.01 -24.36
N GLN A 138 -1.28 7.83 -24.53
CA GLN A 138 -1.63 6.91 -25.61
C GLN A 138 -3.07 6.39 -25.50
N VAL A 139 -3.52 6.07 -24.28
CA VAL A 139 -4.91 5.65 -24.03
C VAL A 139 -5.89 6.77 -24.38
N GLN A 140 -5.59 8.03 -24.06
CA GLN A 140 -6.42 9.18 -24.45
C GLN A 140 -6.46 9.42 -25.97
N VAL A 141 -5.35 9.19 -26.67
CA VAL A 141 -5.30 9.33 -28.14
C VAL A 141 -6.10 8.21 -28.82
N GLN A 142 -6.05 6.98 -28.31
CA GLN A 142 -6.85 5.86 -28.83
C GLN A 142 -8.35 6.00 -28.52
N TYR A 143 -8.71 6.55 -27.37
CA TYR A 143 -10.09 6.88 -26.98
C TYR A 143 -10.41 8.35 -27.24
N ARG A 144 -10.10 8.87 -28.42
CA ARG A 144 -10.70 10.14 -28.87
C ARG A 144 -12.08 9.82 -29.42
N PRO A 145 -13.19 10.11 -28.71
CA PRO A 145 -14.51 9.93 -29.28
C PRO A 145 -14.58 10.81 -30.54
N ASP A 146 -14.96 10.21 -31.65
CA ASP A 146 -15.03 10.86 -32.95
C ASP A 146 -16.29 11.76 -32.94
N THR A 147 -16.23 12.85 -32.16
CA THR A 147 -17.37 13.72 -31.84
C THR A 147 -18.00 14.29 -33.11
N ALA A 148 -17.20 14.57 -34.14
CA ALA A 148 -17.68 15.01 -35.44
C ALA A 148 -18.57 13.98 -36.15
N ARG A 149 -18.23 12.68 -36.06
CA ARG A 149 -19.06 11.60 -36.62
C ARG A 149 -20.33 11.40 -35.82
N HIS A 150 -20.26 11.50 -34.49
CA HIS A 150 -21.45 11.43 -33.64
C HIS A 150 -22.42 12.60 -33.88
N GLU A 151 -21.92 13.82 -34.08
CA GLU A 151 -22.74 14.99 -34.42
C GLU A 151 -23.38 14.86 -35.80
N GLN A 152 -22.64 14.40 -36.82
CA GLN A 152 -23.20 14.18 -38.16
C GLN A 152 -24.28 13.09 -38.18
N LEU A 153 -24.09 12.01 -37.42
CA LEU A 153 -25.11 10.96 -37.28
C LEU A 153 -26.34 11.47 -36.52
N ALA A 154 -26.16 12.27 -35.46
CA ALA A 154 -27.27 12.86 -34.71
C ALA A 154 -28.10 13.83 -35.58
N VAL A 155 -27.43 14.65 -36.41
CA VAL A 155 -28.11 15.52 -37.38
C VAL A 155 -28.85 14.70 -38.44
N GLY A 156 -28.23 13.63 -38.96
CA GLY A 156 -28.86 12.73 -39.93
C GLY A 156 -30.10 12.01 -39.38
N VAL A 157 -30.04 11.52 -38.15
CA VAL A 157 -31.19 10.88 -37.47
C VAL A 157 -32.31 11.88 -37.22
N ALA A 158 -32.00 13.11 -36.80
CA ALA A 158 -33.00 14.16 -36.61
C ALA A 158 -33.73 14.52 -37.92
N GLU A 159 -33.00 14.54 -39.04
CA GLU A 159 -33.58 14.85 -40.35
C GLU A 159 -34.45 13.71 -40.88
N LEU A 160 -34.02 12.45 -40.72
CA LEU A 160 -34.85 11.27 -41.04
C LEU A 160 -36.12 11.24 -40.19
N THR A 161 -36.03 11.60 -38.91
CA THR A 161 -37.20 11.65 -38.00
C THR A 161 -38.22 12.70 -38.46
N LYS A 162 -37.76 13.86 -38.93
CA LYS A 162 -38.66 14.88 -39.52
C LYS A 162 -39.32 14.38 -40.80
N GLN A 163 -38.58 13.70 -41.67
CA GLN A 163 -39.13 13.16 -42.91
C GLN A 163 -40.20 12.10 -42.64
N VAL A 164 -39.98 11.20 -41.67
CA VAL A 164 -40.98 10.21 -41.23
C VAL A 164 -42.24 10.90 -40.69
N ALA A 165 -42.09 11.95 -39.88
CA ALA A 165 -43.23 12.71 -39.36
C ALA A 165 -44.04 13.41 -40.47
N VAL A 166 -43.36 13.92 -41.51
CA VAL A 166 -44.02 14.52 -42.68
C VAL A 166 -44.79 13.45 -43.48
N ILE A 167 -44.18 12.29 -43.73
CA ILE A 167 -44.82 11.18 -44.43
C ILE A 167 -46.06 10.67 -43.66
N GLN A 168 -45.97 10.55 -42.33
CA GLN A 168 -47.11 10.17 -41.50
C GLN A 168 -48.24 11.20 -41.53
N LYS A 169 -47.91 12.49 -41.66
CA LYS A 169 -48.89 13.59 -41.73
C LYS A 169 -49.54 13.73 -43.11
N THR A 170 -48.83 13.39 -44.19
CA THR A 170 -49.36 13.45 -45.56
C THR A 170 -50.07 12.16 -46.00
N ALA A 171 -49.75 11.00 -45.40
CA ALA A 171 -50.35 9.73 -45.75
C ALA A 171 -51.81 9.54 -45.26
N GLY A 172 -52.31 10.37 -44.33
CA GLY A 172 -53.65 10.21 -43.76
C GLY A 172 -53.86 8.86 -43.04
N PRO A 173 -55.02 8.63 -42.37
CA PRO A 173 -55.27 7.43 -41.57
C PRO A 173 -55.65 6.26 -42.48
N ALA A 174 -54.70 5.71 -43.24
CA ALA A 174 -54.95 4.55 -44.11
C ALA A 174 -54.07 3.33 -43.81
N LEU A 175 -53.29 3.33 -42.72
CA LEU A 175 -52.44 2.19 -42.36
C LEU A 175 -52.53 1.80 -40.88
N SER A 176 -53.74 1.71 -40.33
CA SER A 176 -54.00 1.08 -39.01
C SER A 176 -54.19 -0.45 -39.10
N GLY A 177 -53.50 -1.12 -40.03
CA GLY A 177 -53.80 -2.50 -40.40
C GLY A 177 -52.61 -3.41 -40.70
N VAL A 178 -51.42 -3.19 -40.15
CA VAL A 178 -50.34 -4.18 -40.21
C VAL A 178 -50.08 -4.72 -38.80
N GLN A 179 -50.56 -5.95 -38.59
CA GLN A 179 -50.35 -6.73 -37.37
C GLN A 179 -48.85 -6.83 -37.06
N SER A 180 -48.48 -6.58 -35.80
CA SER A 180 -47.18 -7.00 -35.27
C SER A 180 -47.11 -8.53 -35.29
N PRO A 181 -46.04 -9.15 -35.83
CA PRO A 181 -45.84 -10.58 -35.64
C PRO A 181 -45.52 -10.84 -34.17
N ASP A 182 -46.33 -11.70 -33.55
CA ASP A 182 -46.17 -12.17 -32.19
C ASP A 182 -44.87 -13.00 -32.08
N LEU A 183 -43.92 -12.49 -31.30
CA LEU A 183 -42.64 -13.15 -31.00
C LEU A 183 -42.71 -13.82 -29.64
N THR A 184 -43.66 -14.74 -29.46
CA THR A 184 -43.61 -15.74 -28.40
C THR A 184 -43.79 -17.14 -28.99
N LYS A 185 -42.66 -17.72 -29.42
CA LYS A 185 -42.36 -19.17 -29.42
C LYS A 185 -40.87 -19.39 -29.66
#